data_AF-A0AAN6PAB7-F1
#
_entry.id   AF-A0AAN6PAB7-F1
#
_cell.length_a   1.000
_cell.length_b   1.000
_cell.length_c   1.000
_cell.angle_alpha   90.00
_cell.angle_beta   90.00
_cell.angle_gamma   90.00
#
_symmetry.space_group_name_H-M   'P 1'
#
loop_
_entity.id
_entity.type
_entity.pdbx_description
1 polymer ?
#
loop_
_entity_poly.entity_id
_entity_poly.type
_entity_poly.pdbx_seq_one_letter_code
_entity_poly.pdbx_strand_id
1 'polypeptide(L)'
;MAKVLGLPVRAWTPGFVLGPRVQRRLGFLGVDDALLVQSGGAAALVGEEVRLACADRGVDVLGRGEEELRGVLERWLRLTDGRRLGGEGREREVKRLLLVKDSEWGA
;
A
#
# COMPACT_ATOMS: atom_id res chain seq x y z
N MET A 1 6.12 -4.31 -9.35
CA MET A 1 4.83 -3.66 -9.01
C MET A 1 3.59 -4.54 -9.21
N ALA A 2 3.21 -4.96 -10.42
CA ALA A 2 1.93 -5.69 -10.61
C ALA A 2 1.78 -6.96 -9.74
N LYS A 3 2.86 -7.74 -9.56
CA LYS A 3 2.89 -8.89 -8.64
C LYS A 3 2.76 -8.50 -7.17
N VAL A 4 3.44 -7.42 -6.74
CA VAL A 4 3.35 -6.86 -5.38
C VAL A 4 1.92 -6.44 -5.06
N LEU A 5 1.23 -5.91 -6.06
CA LEU A 5 -0.17 -5.53 -6.00
C LEU A 5 -1.17 -6.71 -6.09
N GLY A 6 -0.69 -7.96 -6.05
CA GLY A 6 -1.53 -9.16 -6.13
C GLY A 6 -2.22 -9.36 -7.47
N LEU A 7 -1.82 -8.64 -8.53
CA LEU A 7 -2.46 -8.77 -9.84
C LEU A 7 -2.02 -10.08 -10.53
N PRO A 8 -2.95 -10.83 -11.16
CA PRO A 8 -2.58 -12.00 -11.94
C PRO A 8 -1.82 -11.55 -13.19
N VAL A 9 -0.53 -11.87 -13.25
CA VAL A 9 0.36 -11.59 -14.38
C VAL A 9 0.86 -12.90 -14.96
N ARG A 10 0.63 -13.13 -16.25
CA ARG A 10 1.25 -14.23 -17.02
C ARG A 10 2.39 -13.67 -17.86
N ALA A 11 3.34 -14.52 -18.24
CA ALA A 11 4.51 -14.12 -19.03
C ALA A 11 4.15 -13.41 -20.36
N TRP A 12 2.99 -13.72 -20.93
CA TRP A 12 2.49 -13.14 -22.19
C TRP A 12 1.56 -11.92 -22.00
N THR A 13 1.20 -11.53 -20.76
CA THR A 13 0.22 -10.44 -20.58
C THR A 13 0.78 -9.10 -21.09
N PRO A 14 0.15 -8.47 -22.10
CA PRO A 14 0.69 -7.22 -22.66
C PRO A 14 0.63 -6.06 -21.68
N GLY A 15 1.61 -5.15 -21.77
CA GLY A 15 1.73 -3.99 -20.89
C GLY A 15 0.49 -3.08 -20.90
N PHE A 16 -0.15 -2.91 -22.06
CA PHE A 16 -1.37 -2.09 -22.19
C PHE A 16 -2.58 -2.68 -21.44
N VAL A 17 -2.58 -3.98 -21.13
CA VAL A 17 -3.61 -4.61 -20.28
C VAL A 17 -3.26 -4.45 -18.80
N LEU A 18 -1.97 -4.52 -18.46
CA LEU A 18 -1.49 -4.40 -17.08
C LEU A 18 -1.56 -2.96 -16.56
N GLY A 19 -1.25 -1.97 -17.39
CA GLY A 19 -1.24 -0.56 -17.02
C GLY A 19 -2.54 -0.10 -16.35
N PRO A 20 -3.70 -0.25 -17.00
CA PRO A 20 -4.99 0.11 -16.41
C PRO A 20 -5.33 -0.65 -15.12
N ARG A 21 -4.91 -1.92 -14.99
CA ARG A 21 -5.15 -2.72 -13.77
C ARG A 21 -4.33 -2.21 -12.60
N VAL A 22 -3.05 -1.89 -12.85
CA VAL A 22 -2.18 -1.25 -11.87
C VAL A 22 -2.79 0.08 -11.43
N GLN A 23 -3.24 0.90 -12.38
CA GLN A 23 -3.84 2.20 -12.06
C GLN A 23 -5.11 2.08 -11.21
N ARG A 24 -6.00 1.13 -11.52
CA ARG A 24 -7.16 0.84 -10.66
C ARG A 24 -6.75 0.44 -9.25
N ARG A 25 -5.70 -0.38 -9.10
CA ARG A 25 -5.22 -0.83 -7.79
C ARG A 25 -4.57 0.30 -7.00
N LEU A 26 -3.83 1.20 -7.64
CA LEU A 26 -3.31 2.41 -7.01
C LEU A 26 -4.45 3.35 -6.56
N GLY A 27 -5.51 3.45 -7.37
CA GLY A 27 -6.73 4.17 -7.04
C GLY A 27 -7.44 3.58 -5.81
N PHE A 28 -7.59 2.25 -5.77
CA PHE A 28 -8.13 1.53 -4.61
C PHE A 28 -7.35 1.85 -3.33
N LEU A 29 -6.01 1.73 -3.35
CA LEU A 29 -5.16 2.09 -2.20
C LEU A 29 -5.31 3.56 -1.80
N GLY A 30 -5.56 4.45 -2.77
CA GLY A 30 -5.88 5.87 -2.51
C GLY A 30 -7.14 6.07 -1.69
N VAL A 31 -8.22 5.42 -2.09
CA VAL A 31 -9.50 5.48 -1.38
C VAL A 31 -9.37 4.83 0.00
N ASP A 32 -8.72 3.67 0.07
CA ASP A 32 -8.52 2.93 1.31
C ASP A 32 -7.69 3.71 2.34
N ASP A 33 -6.54 4.28 1.94
CA ASP A 33 -5.73 5.16 2.80
C ASP A 33 -6.56 6.34 3.33
N ALA A 34 -7.39 6.95 2.49
CA ALA A 34 -8.22 8.08 2.88
C ALA A 34 -9.30 7.67 3.91
N LEU A 35 -9.94 6.52 3.72
CA LEU A 35 -10.92 5.99 4.67
C LEU A 35 -10.27 5.62 5.99
N LEU A 36 -9.10 4.96 5.96
CA LEU A 36 -8.35 4.62 7.16
C LEU A 36 -8.00 5.86 7.97
N VAL A 37 -7.45 6.90 7.35
CA VAL A 37 -7.11 8.15 8.05
C VAL A 37 -8.35 8.81 8.68
N GLN A 38 -9.49 8.81 7.98
CA GLN A 38 -10.74 9.36 8.50
C GLN A 38 -11.29 8.56 9.70
N SER A 39 -11.09 7.25 9.71
CA SER A 39 -11.62 6.35 10.74
C SER A 39 -10.70 6.15 11.94
N GLY A 40 -9.58 6.88 12.03
CA GLY A 40 -8.65 6.79 13.18
C GLY A 40 -7.34 6.04 12.90
N GLY A 41 -7.04 5.76 11.63
CA GLY A 41 -5.77 5.16 11.20
C GLY A 41 -5.65 3.69 11.60
N ALA A 42 -4.40 3.23 11.72
CA ALA A 42 -4.12 1.83 12.05
C ALA A 42 -4.73 1.39 13.38
N ALA A 43 -4.82 2.28 14.37
CA ALA A 43 -5.37 1.98 15.69
C ALA A 43 -6.86 1.60 15.68
N ALA A 44 -7.61 2.02 14.65
CA ALA A 44 -9.04 1.74 14.52
C ALA A 44 -9.34 0.34 13.96
N LEU A 45 -8.35 -0.34 13.40
CA LEU A 45 -8.50 -1.66 12.79
C LEU A 45 -8.38 -2.78 13.84
N VAL A 46 -9.05 -3.91 13.61
CA VAL A 46 -8.74 -5.16 14.33
C VAL A 46 -7.50 -5.83 13.72
N GLY A 47 -6.88 -6.76 14.45
CA GLY A 47 -5.60 -7.36 14.04
C GLY A 47 -5.57 -8.00 12.66
N GLU A 48 -6.68 -8.61 12.23
CA GLU A 48 -6.77 -9.19 10.88
C GLU A 48 -6.87 -8.12 9.79
N GLU A 49 -7.59 -7.02 10.04
CA GLU A 49 -7.67 -5.91 9.10
C GLU A 49 -6.31 -5.22 8.94
N VAL A 50 -5.52 -5.13 10.01
CA VAL A 50 -4.13 -4.63 9.93
C VAL A 50 -3.30 -5.53 9.01
N ARG A 51 -3.40 -6.86 9.15
CA ARG A 51 -2.70 -7.81 8.27
C ARG A 51 -3.11 -7.65 6.81
N LEU A 52 -4.41 -7.56 6.53
CA LEU A 52 -4.91 -7.37 5.17
C LEU A 52 -4.47 -6.01 4.59
N ALA A 53 -4.59 -4.93 5.36
CA ALA A 53 -4.17 -3.60 4.94
C ALA A 53 -2.66 -3.54 4.63
N CYS A 54 -1.82 -4.19 5.44
CA CYS A 54 -0.39 -4.32 5.18
C CYS A 54 -0.12 -5.14 3.91
N ALA A 55 -0.76 -6.30 3.77
CA ALA A 55 -0.60 -7.16 2.59
C ALA A 55 -1.02 -6.44 1.30
N ASP A 56 -2.11 -5.66 1.33
CA ASP A 56 -2.58 -4.89 0.18
C ASP A 56 -1.56 -3.85 -0.32
N ARG A 57 -0.70 -3.37 0.60
CA ARG A 57 0.40 -2.42 0.38
C ARG A 57 1.73 -3.11 0.07
N GLY A 58 1.72 -4.44 -0.12
CA GLY A 58 2.92 -5.20 -0.49
C GLY A 58 3.86 -5.50 0.68
N VAL A 59 3.41 -5.31 1.92
CA VAL A 59 4.17 -5.64 3.12
C VAL A 59 4.12 -7.15 3.33
N ASP A 60 5.27 -7.77 3.63
CA ASP A 60 5.29 -9.15 4.10
C ASP A 60 4.72 -9.22 5.51
N VAL A 61 3.69 -10.04 5.71
CA VAL A 61 2.95 -10.17 6.98
C VAL A 61 3.21 -11.50 7.68
N LEU A 62 3.88 -12.45 7.03
CA LEU A 62 4.06 -13.80 7.56
C LEU A 62 4.99 -13.79 8.76
N GLY A 63 4.53 -14.34 9.88
CA GLY A 63 5.31 -14.44 11.12
C GLY A 63 5.50 -13.13 11.88
N ARG A 64 4.87 -12.02 11.45
CA ARG A 64 4.99 -10.71 12.09
C ARG A 64 3.90 -10.46 13.13
N GLY A 65 4.28 -9.75 14.18
CA GLY A 65 3.37 -9.38 15.26
C GLY A 65 2.39 -8.28 14.84
N GLU A 66 1.22 -8.22 15.47
CA GLU A 66 0.20 -7.21 15.15
C GLU A 66 0.69 -5.78 15.39
N GLU A 67 1.33 -5.51 16.54
CA GLU A 67 1.87 -4.18 16.87
C GLU A 67 2.91 -3.70 15.84
N GLU A 68 3.76 -4.62 15.40
CA GLU A 68 4.75 -4.35 14.36
C GLU A 68 4.05 -3.93 13.05
N LEU A 69 3.04 -4.68 12.63
CA LEU A 69 2.28 -4.38 11.42
C LEU A 69 1.50 -3.07 11.54
N ARG A 70 0.97 -2.73 12.72
CA ARG A 70 0.36 -1.40 12.97
C ARG A 70 1.37 -0.29 12.74
N GLY A 71 2.58 -0.41 13.30
CA GLY A 71 3.64 0.57 13.10
C GLY A 71 4.08 0.71 11.63
N VAL A 72 4.08 -0.38 10.87
CA VAL A 72 4.34 -0.35 9.41
C VAL A 72 3.21 0.36 8.66
N LEU A 73 1.95 0.06 8.99
CA LEU A 73 0.79 0.69 8.36
C LEU A 73 0.76 2.20 8.65
N GLU A 74 1.04 2.62 9.88
CA GLU A 74 1.17 4.04 10.24
C GLU A 74 2.29 4.73 9.47
N ARG A 75 3.44 4.06 9.30
CA ARG A 75 4.54 4.56 8.49
C ARG A 75 4.13 4.75 7.04
N TRP A 76 3.41 3.79 6.46
CA TRP A 76 2.84 3.93 5.12
C TRP A 76 1.97 5.18 5.02
N LEU A 77 0.95 5.30 5.87
CA LEU A 77 -0.01 6.40 5.82
C LEU A 77 0.66 7.78 5.98
N ARG A 78 1.69 7.86 6.83
CA ARG A 78 2.50 9.08 7.00
C ARG A 78 3.31 9.42 5.75
N LEU A 79 3.99 8.44 5.16
CA LEU A 79 4.82 8.67 3.98
C LEU A 79 3.97 9.05 2.77
N THR A 80 2.81 8.40 2.60
CA THR A 80 1.91 8.59 1.46
C THR A 80 0.81 9.64 1.69
N ASP A 81 0.89 10.47 2.73
CA ASP A 81 -0.14 11.47 3.03
C ASP A 81 -0.36 12.42 1.84
N GLY A 82 -1.54 12.27 1.22
CA GLY A 82 -1.94 13.03 0.03
C GLY A 82 -2.09 14.53 0.31
N ARG A 83 -2.36 14.93 1.55
CA ARG A 83 -2.42 16.36 1.95
C ARG A 83 -1.04 17.01 1.90
N ARG A 84 0.00 16.24 2.17
CA ARG A 84 1.41 16.70 2.13
C ARG A 84 1.98 16.68 0.72
N LEU A 85 1.68 15.63 -0.05
CA LEU A 85 2.34 15.35 -1.32
C LEU A 85 1.56 15.81 -2.56
N GLY A 86 0.26 16.08 -2.42
CA GLY A 86 -0.66 16.19 -3.55
C GLY A 86 -0.88 14.86 -4.27
N GLY A 87 -1.80 14.84 -5.26
CA GLY A 87 -2.20 13.60 -5.93
C GLY A 87 -1.06 12.91 -6.68
N GLU A 88 -0.34 13.64 -7.54
CA GLU A 88 0.78 13.08 -8.29
C GLU A 88 1.98 12.70 -7.39
N GLY A 89 2.26 13.51 -6.37
CA GLY A 89 3.34 13.24 -5.42
C GLY A 89 3.07 11.97 -4.64
N ARG A 90 1.83 11.79 -4.17
CA ARG A 90 1.38 10.57 -3.51
C ARG A 90 1.50 9.35 -4.44
N GLU A 91 1.05 9.44 -5.69
CA GLU A 91 1.16 8.30 -6.62
C GLU A 91 2.63 7.88 -6.84
N ARG A 92 3.54 8.85 -6.99
CA ARG A 92 4.97 8.59 -7.10
C ARG A 92 5.52 7.91 -5.84
N GLU A 93 5.13 8.40 -4.67
CA GLU A 93 5.53 7.85 -3.37
C GLU A 93 5.07 6.39 -3.21
N VAL A 94 3.78 6.13 -3.43
CA VAL A 94 3.19 4.78 -3.35
C VAL A 94 3.92 3.83 -4.30
N LYS A 95 4.18 4.24 -5.54
CA LYS A 95 4.94 3.43 -6.49
C LYS A 95 6.35 3.14 -6.00
N ARG A 96 7.05 4.11 -5.39
CA ARG A 96 8.38 3.89 -4.81
C ARG A 96 8.31 2.86 -3.67
N LEU A 97 7.42 3.06 -2.71
CA LEU A 97 7.29 2.19 -1.53
C LEU A 97 6.95 0.75 -1.92
N LEU A 98 6.11 0.54 -2.95
CA LEU A 98 5.78 -0.79 -3.48
C LEU A 98 6.96 -1.51 -4.17
N LEU A 99 8.09 -0.83 -4.39
CA LEU A 99 9.26 -1.38 -5.08
C LEU A 99 10.46 -1.63 -4.15
N VAL A 100 10.39 -1.18 -2.90
CA VAL A 100 11.44 -1.36 -1.88
C VAL A 100 10.86 -2.10 -0.67
N LYS A 101 11.71 -2.71 0.16
CA LYS A 101 11.22 -3.39 1.37
C LYS A 101 10.69 -2.38 2.37
N ASP A 102 9.74 -2.79 3.21
CA ASP A 102 9.15 -1.93 4.24
C ASP A 102 10.18 -1.45 5.28
N SER A 103 11.23 -2.23 5.51
CA SER A 103 12.39 -1.84 6.32
C SER A 103 13.16 -0.63 5.77
N GLU A 104 13.07 -0.38 4.46
CA GLU A 104 13.78 0.70 3.75
C GLU A 104 12.90 1.96 3.59
N TRP A 105 11.66 1.92 4.10
CA TRP A 105 10.75 3.06 4.02
C TRP A 105 11.22 4.20 4.93
N GLY A 106 11.61 5.32 4.31
CA GLY A 106 12.07 6.53 4.99
C GLY A 106 13.59 6.66 5.09
N ALA A 107 14.35 5.76 4.44
CA ALA A 107 15.74 6.00 4.06
C ALA A 107 15.81 7.00 2.89
#